data_AF-X1NMU3-F1
#
_entry.id   AF-X1NMU3-F1
#
_cell.length_a   1.000
_cell.length_b   1.000
_cell.length_c   1.000
_cell.angle_alpha   90.00
_cell.angle_beta   90.00
_cell.angle_gamma   90.00
#
_symmetry.space_group_name_H-M   'P 1'
#
loop_
_entity.id
_entity.type
_entity.pdbx_description
1 polymer ?
#
loop_
_entity_poly.entity_id
_entity_poly.type
_entity_poly.pdbx_seq_one_letter_code
_entity_poly.pdbx_strand_id
1 'polypeptide(L)'
;MAAQDKAAQAAAADIEFTDQQQRYIDAPLDRHVYLRACPGSGKTEVVAAKVCKIIQEWNHHPSGIALLTFLNSAADELQSRVYKYLREPMGLPHYIST
;
A
#
# COMPACT_ATOMS: atom_id res chain seq x y z
N MET A 1 -11.50 30.24 16.96
CA MET A 1 -11.61 29.75 15.58
C MET A 1 -10.95 28.39 15.55
N ALA A 2 -11.70 27.38 16.01
CA ALA A 2 -11.28 25.99 16.07
C ALA A 2 -11.87 25.30 14.85
N ALA A 3 -11.02 24.86 13.94
CA ALA A 3 -11.36 23.88 12.93
C ALA A 3 -10.23 22.86 12.97
N GLN A 4 -10.51 21.79 13.70
CA GLN A 4 -9.69 20.60 13.78
C GLN A 4 -9.87 19.87 12.45
N ASP A 5 -8.83 19.82 11.61
CA ASP A 5 -8.78 18.87 10.51
C ASP A 5 -8.52 17.48 11.08
N LYS A 6 -9.61 16.73 11.16
CA LYS A 6 -9.75 15.46 11.84
C LYS A 6 -9.50 14.33 10.83
N ALA A 7 -8.57 13.46 11.19
CA ALA A 7 -8.47 12.06 10.78
C ALA A 7 -7.98 11.73 9.36
N ALA A 8 -6.66 11.70 9.18
CA ALA A 8 -6.00 10.77 8.25
C ALA A 8 -4.74 10.10 8.85
N GLN A 9 -4.62 10.04 10.18
CA GLN A 9 -3.61 9.22 10.85
C GLN A 9 -4.33 8.01 11.49
N ALA A 10 -4.73 7.06 10.65
CA ALA A 10 -5.31 5.80 11.09
C ALA A 10 -4.16 4.86 11.53
N ALA A 11 -4.14 4.54 12.81
CA ALA A 11 -3.13 3.72 13.47
C ALA A 11 -2.85 2.37 12.77
N ALA A 12 -1.82 2.29 11.93
CA ALA A 12 -1.00 1.08 11.91
C ALA A 12 -0.07 1.18 13.14
N ALA A 13 0.32 0.06 13.76
CA ALA A 13 1.44 0.08 14.70
C ALA A 13 2.57 0.93 14.11
N ASP A 14 3.20 1.82 14.89
CA ASP A 14 4.17 2.83 14.43
C ASP A 14 5.38 2.17 13.71
N ILE A 15 5.17 1.77 12.46
CA ILE A 15 6.20 1.26 11.58
C ILE A 15 6.84 2.49 10.98
N GLU A 16 8.01 2.82 11.50
CA GLU A 16 8.83 3.88 10.96
C GLU A 16 9.52 3.37 9.69
N PHE A 17 9.16 3.95 8.55
CA PHE A 17 9.82 3.68 7.28
C PHE A 17 11.08 4.53 7.16
N THR A 18 12.15 3.94 6.62
CA THR A 18 13.33 4.72 6.23
C THR A 18 12.98 5.72 5.13
N ASP A 19 13.76 6.80 5.00
CA ASP A 19 13.57 7.80 3.94
C ASP A 19 13.48 7.18 2.53
N GLN A 20 14.25 6.13 2.27
CA GLN A 20 14.23 5.45 0.97
C GLN A 20 12.93 4.69 0.73
N GLN A 21 12.41 4.02 1.76
CA GLN A 21 11.14 3.32 1.70
C GLN A 21 9.98 4.32 1.58
N GLN A 22 10.03 5.41 2.33
CA GLN A 22 9.03 6.48 2.27
C GLN A 22 8.98 7.13 0.89
N ARG A 23 10.14 7.43 0.28
CA ARG A 23 10.22 7.91 -1.12
C ARG A 23 9.56 6.96 -2.12
N TYR A 24 9.69 5.65 -1.92
CA TYR A 24 9.00 4.68 -2.78
C TYR A 24 7.49 4.69 -2.54
N ILE A 25 7.05 4.72 -1.27
CA ILE A 25 5.64 4.79 -0.88
C ILE A 25 4.98 6.02 -1.49
N ASP A 26 5.65 7.17 -1.43
CA ASP A 26 5.16 8.45 -1.93
C ASP A 26 5.33 8.66 -3.44
N ALA A 27 6.03 7.75 -4.14
CA ALA A 27 6.25 7.90 -5.57
C ALA A 27 4.91 7.83 -6.35
N PRO A 28 4.67 8.76 -7.29
CA PRO A 28 3.35 8.95 -7.90
C PRO A 28 2.98 7.81 -8.86
N LEU A 29 1.68 7.64 -9.08
CA LEU A 29 1.09 6.59 -9.92
C LEU A 29 1.27 6.81 -11.42
N ASP A 30 1.45 8.06 -11.84
CA ASP A 30 1.61 8.46 -13.25
C ASP A 30 3.01 8.14 -13.81
N ARG A 31 3.85 7.44 -13.03
CA ARG A 31 5.22 7.08 -13.39
C ARG A 31 5.52 5.62 -13.05
N HIS A 32 6.34 5.00 -13.88
CA HIS A 32 6.90 3.68 -13.57
C HIS A 32 7.98 3.80 -12.50
N VAL A 33 7.86 3.00 -11.44
CA VAL A 33 8.80 2.98 -10.31
C VAL A 33 9.38 1.59 -10.16
N TYR A 34 10.71 1.52 -10.05
CA TYR A 34 11.44 0.27 -9.78
C TYR A 34 12.01 0.28 -8.35
N LEU A 35 11.57 -0.67 -7.53
CA LEU A 35 12.09 -0.87 -6.17
C LEU A 35 13.18 -1.93 -6.17
N ARG A 36 14.43 -1.50 -6.09
CA ARG A 36 15.57 -2.40 -5.87
C ARG A 36 15.66 -2.73 -4.38
N ALA A 37 15.49 -3.99 -4.03
CA ALA A 37 15.47 -4.45 -2.64
C ALA A 37 16.30 -5.73 -2.47
N CYS A 38 17.04 -5.82 -1.37
CA CYS A 38 17.73 -7.05 -0.95
C CYS A 38 16.77 -7.97 -0.18
N PRO A 39 17.04 -9.29 -0.11
CA PRO A 39 16.33 -10.18 0.80
C PRO A 39 16.34 -9.63 2.24
N GLY A 40 15.18 -9.68 2.92
CA GLY A 40 15.05 -9.16 4.30
C GLY A 40 14.92 -7.64 4.43
N SER A 41 15.02 -6.85 3.36
CA SER A 41 14.92 -5.36 3.41
C SER A 41 13.49 -4.81 3.62
N GLY A 42 12.50 -5.68 3.82
CA GLY A 42 11.11 -5.28 4.02
C GLY A 42 10.32 -4.96 2.74
N LYS A 43 10.76 -5.43 1.56
CA LYS A 43 10.09 -5.17 0.26
C LYS A 43 8.57 -5.37 0.32
N THR A 44 8.09 -6.48 0.89
CA THR A 44 6.66 -6.78 0.96
C THR A 44 5.89 -5.77 1.82
N GLU A 45 6.49 -5.31 2.93
CA GLU A 45 5.87 -4.32 3.82
C GLU A 45 5.70 -2.98 3.11
N VAL A 46 6.76 -2.55 2.44
CA VAL A 46 6.82 -1.27 1.72
C VAL A 46 5.85 -1.26 0.53
N VAL A 47 5.72 -2.38 -0.18
CA VAL A 47 4.71 -2.53 -1.24
C VAL A 47 3.29 -2.49 -0.66
N ALA A 48 3.02 -3.18 0.45
CA ALA A 48 1.69 -3.16 1.08
C ALA A 48 1.30 -1.75 1.56
N ALA A 49 2.22 -1.03 2.21
CA ALA A 49 2.01 0.35 2.63
C ALA A 49 1.73 1.28 1.45
N LYS A 50 2.53 1.17 0.37
CA LYS A 50 2.29 1.94 -0.87
C LYS A 50 0.90 1.67 -1.44
N VAL A 51 0.49 0.41 -1.52
CA VAL A 51 -0.80 0.03 -2.11
C VAL A 51 -1.97 0.50 -1.25
N CYS A 52 -1.86 0.42 0.06
CA CYS A 52 -2.84 0.99 0.96
C CYS A 52 -3.04 2.49 0.69
N LYS A 53 -1.93 3.26 0.62
CA LYS A 53 -1.96 4.68 0.28
C LYS A 53 -2.67 4.94 -1.06
N ILE A 54 -2.29 4.18 -2.10
CA ILE A 54 -2.89 4.29 -3.44
C ILE A 54 -4.41 4.02 -3.39
N ILE A 55 -4.86 2.99 -2.67
CA ILE A 55 -6.28 2.64 -2.53
C ILE A 55 -7.04 3.78 -1.83
N GLN A 56 -6.48 4.32 -0.74
CA GLN A 56 -7.08 5.42 0.03
C GLN A 56 -7.20 6.72 -0.78
N GLU A 57 -6.27 6.94 -1.71
CA GLU A 57 -6.23 8.12 -2.59
C GLU A 57 -6.89 7.87 -3.96
N TRP A 58 -7.47 6.68 -4.19
CA TRP A 58 -7.95 6.28 -5.51
C TRP A 58 -9.19 7.06 -5.95
N ASN A 59 -9.11 7.76 -7.09
CA ASN A 59 -10.23 8.53 -7.65
C ASN A 59 -10.63 8.12 -9.09
N HIS A 60 -10.06 7.03 -9.62
CA HIS A 60 -10.21 6.64 -11.02
C HIS A 60 -11.35 5.64 -11.27
N HIS A 61 -12.57 5.89 -10.77
CA HIS A 61 -13.71 5.01 -11.05
C HIS A 61 -14.08 5.01 -12.56
N PRO A 62 -14.39 3.85 -13.18
CA PRO A 62 -14.61 2.52 -12.62
C PRO A 62 -13.37 1.60 -12.61
N SER A 63 -12.16 2.13 -12.74
CA SER A 63 -10.93 1.33 -12.72
C SER A 63 -10.45 1.01 -11.30
N GLY A 64 -9.49 0.10 -11.20
CA GLY A 64 -8.90 -0.35 -9.94
C GLY A 64 -7.42 -0.69 -10.09
N ILE A 65 -6.87 -1.35 -9.08
CA ILE A 65 -5.45 -1.70 -9.00
C ILE A 65 -5.33 -3.22 -9.03
N ALA A 66 -4.40 -3.72 -9.84
CA ALA A 66 -4.00 -5.13 -9.81
C ALA A 66 -2.62 -5.25 -9.15
N LEU A 67 -2.53 -6.09 -8.13
CA LEU A 67 -1.29 -6.47 -7.47
C LEU A 67 -0.95 -7.91 -7.82
N LEU A 68 0.17 -8.12 -8.51
CA LEU A 68 0.56 -9.43 -9.03
C LEU A 68 1.88 -9.91 -8.41
N THR A 69 1.97 -11.20 -8.11
CA THR A 69 3.17 -11.82 -7.54
C THR A 69 3.28 -13.28 -7.94
N PHE A 70 4.50 -13.82 -8.05
CA PHE A 70 4.69 -15.17 -8.60
C PHE A 70 4.21 -16.32 -7.70
N LEU A 71 4.09 -16.10 -6.39
CA LEU A 71 3.78 -17.16 -5.43
C LEU A 71 2.44 -16.89 -4.77
N ASN A 72 1.58 -17.92 -4.68
CA ASN A 72 0.31 -17.83 -3.97
C ASN A 72 0.52 -17.38 -2.51
N SER A 73 1.54 -17.93 -1.83
CA SER A 73 1.87 -17.54 -0.45
C SER A 73 2.26 -16.06 -0.32
N ALA A 74 2.86 -15.47 -1.36
CA ALA A 74 3.17 -14.04 -1.38
C ALA A 74 1.93 -13.18 -1.65
N ALA A 75 0.96 -13.69 -2.41
CA ALA A 75 -0.33 -13.02 -2.62
C ALA A 75 -1.12 -13.00 -1.30
N ASP A 76 -1.20 -14.13 -0.60
CA ASP A 76 -1.84 -14.25 0.72
C ASP A 76 -1.18 -13.32 1.75
N GLU A 77 0.16 -13.26 1.76
CA GLU A 77 0.92 -12.36 2.62
C GLU A 77 0.63 -10.88 2.33
N LEU A 78 0.59 -10.49 1.05
CA LEU A 78 0.24 -9.13 0.65
C LEU A 78 -1.19 -8.78 1.05
N GLN A 79 -2.15 -9.69 0.84
CA GLN A 79 -3.54 -9.48 1.23
C GLN A 79 -3.68 -9.26 2.74
N SER A 80 -3.01 -10.07 3.56
CA SER A 80 -2.98 -9.92 5.01
C SER A 80 -2.40 -8.58 5.45
N ARG A 81 -1.27 -8.15 4.85
CA ARG A 81 -0.63 -6.87 5.17
C ARG A 81 -1.48 -5.68 4.73
N VAL A 82 -2.02 -5.69 3.52
CA VAL A 82 -2.91 -4.63 3.01
C VAL A 82 -4.16 -4.50 3.89
N TYR A 83 -4.77 -5.63 4.28
CA TYR A 83 -5.90 -5.64 5.21
C TYR A 83 -5.54 -5.02 6.56
N LYS A 84 -4.35 -5.29 7.11
CA LYS A 84 -3.87 -4.69 8.36
C LYS A 84 -3.79 -3.16 8.28
N TYR A 85 -3.39 -2.62 7.13
CA TYR A 85 -3.31 -1.17 6.91
C TYR A 85 -4.69 -0.53 6.67
N LEU A 86 -5.52 -1.13 5.82
CA LEU A 86 -6.85 -0.61 5.49
C LEU A 86 -7.85 -0.78 6.64
N ARG A 87 -7.68 -1.82 7.47
CA ARG A 87 -8.63 -2.27 8.51
C ARG A 87 -10.02 -2.66 7.96
N GLU A 88 -10.11 -2.85 6.65
CA GLU A 88 -11.30 -3.30 5.94
C GLU A 88 -10.89 -4.08 4.67
N PRO A 89 -11.80 -4.89 4.09
CA PRO A 89 -11.54 -5.54 2.81
C PRO A 89 -11.28 -4.50 1.71
N MET A 90 -10.42 -4.83 0.75
CA MET A 90 -10.23 -3.97 -0.42
C MET A 90 -11.55 -3.81 -1.18
N GLY A 91 -11.91 -2.56 -1.49
CA GLY A 91 -13.06 -2.26 -2.33
C GLY A 91 -12.89 -2.77 -3.77
N LEU A 92 -14.00 -3.00 -4.45
CA LEU A 92 -13.97 -3.31 -5.88
C LEU A 92 -13.63 -2.05 -6.71
N PRO A 93 -12.88 -2.16 -7.82
CA PRO A 93 -12.38 -3.39 -8.45
C PRO A 93 -10.88 -3.65 -8.16
N HIS A 94 -10.39 -3.35 -6.96
CA HIS A 94 -9.00 -3.67 -6.58
C HIS A 94 -8.82 -5.18 -6.39
N TYR A 95 -7.67 -5.72 -6.79
CA TYR A 95 -7.41 -7.16 -6.76
C TYR A 95 -5.94 -7.49 -6.48
N ILE A 96 -5.70 -8.56 -5.71
CA ILE A 96 -4.38 -9.16 -5.47
C ILE A 96 -4.43 -10.59 -6.00
N SER A 97 -3.47 -10.99 -6.83
CA SER A 97 -3.43 -12.31 -7.46
C SER A 97 -2.02 -12.75 -7.83
N THR A 98 -1.93 -13.90 -8.49
CA THR A 98 -0.70 -14.45 -9.06
C THR A 98 -0.59 -14.27 -10.57
#